data_AF-A0A433VBE2-F1
#
_entry.id   AF-A0A433VBE2-F1
#
_cell.length_a   1.000
_cell.length_b   1.000
_cell.length_c   1.000
_cell.angle_alpha   90.00
_cell.angle_beta   90.00
_cell.angle_gamma   90.00
#
_symmetry.space_group_name_H-M   'P 1'
#
loop_
_entity.id
_entity.type
_entity.pdbx_description
1 polymer ?
#
loop_
_entity_poly.entity_id
_entity_poly.type
_entity_poly.pdbx_seq_one_letter_code
_entity_poly.pdbx_strand_id
1 'polypeptide(L)'
;MNNQLGMLALEAKQHPVGKTERRRALSILINSIFCSNKLSRPNMGLPASLHDEIRKEGLQNLSLWLCHNIDKYDNTRGDIMAWVNTLLIKRFYREAARTIMGKKNEISVEPSFWDNLPSYDFHGTNYEKDIIERFQKVRRYIETDPKGILKQSQMKSNPNVTFQKIALKKISGASWKQISEELCVPIPTLSNFYQRRLDKFRDELNSLFV
;
A
#
# COMPACT_ATOMS: atom_id res chain seq x y z
N MET A 1 -16.79 21.77 29.16
CA MET A 1 -16.13 20.88 28.17
C MET A 1 -17.03 20.50 27.00
N ASN A 2 -18.28 20.04 27.17
CA ASN A 2 -19.12 19.63 26.02
C ASN A 2 -19.41 20.75 25.01
N ASN A 3 -19.65 21.98 25.47
CA ASN A 3 -19.91 23.12 24.57
C ASN A 3 -18.73 23.45 23.62
N GLN A 4 -17.49 23.16 24.03
CA GLN A 4 -16.30 23.46 23.23
C GLN A 4 -16.13 22.48 22.06
N LEU A 5 -16.49 21.20 22.27
CA LEU A 5 -16.49 20.19 21.20
C LEU A 5 -17.57 20.50 20.14
N GLY A 6 -18.74 20.97 20.58
CA GLY A 6 -19.80 21.42 19.67
C GLY A 6 -19.36 22.58 18.78
N MET A 7 -18.66 23.58 19.33
CA MET A 7 -18.16 24.71 18.53
C MET A 7 -17.10 24.27 17.51
N LEU A 8 -16.16 23.40 17.90
CA LEU A 8 -15.15 22.87 16.98
C LEU A 8 -15.77 22.05 15.84
N ALA A 9 -16.87 21.33 16.11
CA ALA A 9 -17.60 20.62 15.09
C ALA A 9 -18.30 21.57 14.11
N LEU A 10 -18.87 22.68 14.60
CA LEU A 10 -19.47 23.71 13.75
C LEU A 10 -18.41 24.46 12.92
N GLU A 11 -17.25 24.77 13.52
CA GLU A 11 -16.10 25.38 12.82
C GLU A 11 -15.60 24.46 11.70
N ALA A 12 -15.45 23.16 11.96
CA ALA A 12 -15.08 22.19 10.93
C ALA A 12 -16.09 22.16 9.76
N LYS A 13 -17.40 22.33 10.03
CA LYS A 13 -18.45 22.37 9.01
C LYS A 13 -18.41 23.62 8.13
N GLN A 14 -17.91 24.74 8.64
CA GLN A 14 -17.88 26.00 7.90
C GLN A 14 -16.85 26.02 6.76
N HIS A 15 -15.85 25.14 6.82
CA HIS A 15 -14.80 25.05 5.80
C HIS A 15 -15.05 23.88 4.83
N PRO A 16 -14.81 24.05 3.52
CA PRO A 16 -14.96 22.97 2.54
C PRO A 16 -13.88 21.90 2.68
N VAL A 17 -14.18 20.70 2.16
CA VAL A 17 -13.27 19.54 2.18
C VAL A 17 -11.95 19.88 1.48
N GLY A 18 -10.82 19.55 2.11
CA GLY A 18 -9.48 19.76 1.56
C GLY A 18 -8.77 21.04 2.01
N LYS A 19 -9.46 21.96 2.70
CA LYS A 19 -8.84 23.15 3.30
C LYS A 19 -8.03 22.83 4.57
N THR A 20 -6.93 23.54 4.77
CA THR A 20 -6.05 23.37 5.93
C THR A 20 -6.77 23.70 7.24
N GLU A 21 -7.64 24.70 7.21
CA GLU A 21 -8.46 25.15 8.34
C GLU A 21 -9.42 24.05 8.80
N ARG A 22 -10.10 23.38 7.85
CA ARG A 22 -10.95 22.23 8.14
C ARG A 22 -10.16 21.09 8.78
N ARG A 23 -8.99 20.77 8.22
CA ARG A 23 -8.10 19.71 8.75
C ARG A 23 -7.67 20.03 10.18
N ARG A 24 -7.29 21.28 10.46
CA ARG A 24 -6.89 21.72 11.80
C ARG A 24 -8.05 21.58 12.79
N ALA A 25 -9.23 22.10 12.46
CA ALA A 25 -10.40 22.00 13.32
C ALA A 25 -10.78 20.54 13.62
N LEU A 26 -10.75 19.67 12.60
CA LEU A 26 -11.01 18.23 12.76
C LEU A 26 -9.96 17.53 13.63
N SER A 27 -8.68 17.82 13.44
CA SER A 27 -7.61 17.26 14.28
C SER A 27 -7.79 17.65 15.73
N ILE A 28 -8.09 18.92 16.02
CA ILE A 28 -8.34 19.40 17.39
C ILE A 28 -9.59 18.73 17.96
N LEU A 29 -10.67 18.63 17.19
CA LEU A 29 -11.92 18.00 17.62
C LEU A 29 -11.71 16.53 17.97
N ILE A 30 -11.12 15.75 17.07
CA ILE A 30 -10.88 14.31 17.25
C ILE A 30 -9.95 14.11 18.45
N ASN A 31 -8.84 14.85 18.54
CA ASN A 31 -7.95 14.74 19.69
C ASN A 31 -8.67 15.06 21.00
N SER A 32 -9.49 16.11 21.01
CA SER A 32 -10.26 16.49 22.20
C SER A 32 -11.29 15.43 22.61
N ILE A 33 -11.93 14.76 21.64
CA ILE A 33 -12.85 13.64 21.88
C ILE A 33 -12.09 12.46 22.52
N PHE A 34 -10.91 12.12 21.98
CA PHE A 34 -10.13 10.97 22.44
C PHE A 34 -9.48 11.23 23.80
N CYS A 35 -8.97 12.43 24.04
CA CYS A 35 -8.43 12.85 25.34
C CYS A 35 -9.51 13.07 26.41
N SER A 36 -10.79 13.15 26.03
CA SER A 36 -11.88 13.37 27.00
C SER A 36 -12.09 12.21 27.98
N ASN A 37 -11.56 11.01 27.69
CA ASN A 37 -11.80 9.76 28.43
C ASN A 37 -13.30 9.38 28.60
N LYS A 38 -14.20 10.01 27.82
CA LYS A 38 -15.66 9.77 27.87
C LYS A 38 -16.16 8.80 26.79
N LEU A 39 -15.25 8.18 26.03
CA LEU A 39 -15.60 7.23 24.98
C LEU A 39 -16.02 5.90 25.59
N SER A 40 -17.21 5.42 25.19
CA SER A 40 -17.75 4.15 25.65
C SER A 40 -16.82 2.99 25.35
N ARG A 41 -16.86 1.94 26.17
CA ARG A 41 -16.12 0.71 25.94
C ARG A 41 -17.00 -0.31 25.21
N PRO A 42 -16.41 -1.19 24.38
CA PRO A 42 -17.16 -2.31 23.83
C PRO A 42 -17.68 -3.20 24.97
N ASN A 43 -18.98 -3.48 25.01
CA ASN A 43 -19.56 -4.44 25.94
C ASN A 43 -20.08 -5.63 25.13
N MET A 44 -19.19 -6.60 24.85
CA MET A 44 -19.48 -7.71 23.94
C MET A 44 -19.32 -9.09 24.57
N GLY A 45 -19.11 -9.19 25.89
CA GLY A 45 -18.93 -10.49 26.57
C GLY A 45 -17.70 -11.28 26.10
N LEU A 46 -16.74 -10.61 25.44
CA LEU A 46 -15.53 -11.21 24.88
C LEU A 46 -14.35 -11.20 25.88
N PRO A 47 -13.23 -11.89 25.60
CA PRO A 47 -12.00 -11.79 26.40
C PRO A 47 -11.37 -10.39 26.36
N ALA A 48 -10.65 -10.01 27.43
CA ALA A 48 -10.07 -8.67 27.57
C ALA A 48 -9.09 -8.28 26.44
N SER A 49 -8.27 -9.21 25.96
CA SER A 49 -7.36 -8.98 24.82
C SER A 49 -8.12 -8.56 23.55
N LEU A 50 -9.22 -9.25 23.27
CA LEU A 50 -10.07 -8.98 22.12
C LEU A 50 -10.86 -7.67 22.28
N HIS A 51 -11.22 -7.28 23.51
CA HIS A 51 -11.83 -5.98 23.78
C HIS A 51 -10.91 -4.83 23.40
N ASP A 52 -9.62 -4.94 23.70
CA ASP A 52 -8.64 -3.89 23.40
C ASP A 52 -8.40 -3.75 21.91
N GLU A 53 -8.30 -4.87 21.18
CA GLU A 53 -8.17 -4.86 19.71
C GLU A 53 -9.41 -4.25 19.05
N ILE A 54 -10.62 -4.70 19.44
CA ILE A 54 -11.87 -4.19 18.90
C ILE A 54 -12.05 -2.71 19.26
N ARG A 55 -11.63 -2.31 20.45
CA ARG A 55 -11.63 -0.91 20.86
C ARG A 55 -10.73 -0.07 19.96
N LYS A 56 -9.48 -0.48 19.74
CA LYS A 56 -8.52 0.26 18.90
C LYS A 56 -9.02 0.38 17.45
N GLU A 57 -9.42 -0.73 16.86
CA GLU A 57 -9.93 -0.79 15.48
C GLU A 57 -11.22 0.05 15.32
N GLY A 58 -12.16 -0.06 16.26
CA GLY A 58 -13.39 0.72 16.24
C GLY A 58 -13.14 2.24 16.37
N LEU A 59 -12.17 2.63 17.20
CA LEU A 59 -11.77 4.03 17.36
C LEU A 59 -11.08 4.58 16.10
N GLN A 60 -10.23 3.79 15.44
CA GLN A 60 -9.60 4.17 14.19
C GLN A 60 -10.63 4.33 13.06
N ASN A 61 -11.58 3.40 12.94
CA ASN A 61 -12.64 3.49 11.94
C ASN A 61 -13.56 4.70 12.19
N LEU A 62 -13.87 5.00 13.45
CA LEU A 62 -14.60 6.21 13.82
C LEU A 62 -13.83 7.48 13.40
N SER A 63 -12.53 7.58 13.70
CA SER A 63 -11.76 8.81 13.43
C SER A 63 -11.70 9.10 11.93
N LEU A 64 -11.42 8.09 11.12
CA LEU A 64 -11.46 8.18 9.66
C LEU A 64 -12.83 8.60 9.16
N TRP A 65 -13.90 8.01 9.71
CA TRP A 65 -15.25 8.36 9.30
C TRP A 65 -15.62 9.81 9.67
N LEU A 66 -15.27 10.26 10.87
CA LEU A 66 -15.52 11.63 11.34
C LEU A 66 -14.83 12.66 10.45
N CYS A 67 -13.59 12.41 10.01
CA CYS A 67 -12.88 13.31 9.08
C CYS A 67 -13.69 13.63 7.82
N HIS A 68 -14.48 12.67 7.34
CA HIS A 68 -15.25 12.79 6.09
C HIS A 68 -16.72 13.12 6.31
N ASN A 69 -17.26 12.88 7.51
CA ASN A 69 -18.71 12.89 7.75
C ASN A 69 -19.14 13.83 8.89
N ILE A 70 -18.25 14.73 9.35
CA ILE A 70 -18.60 15.69 10.40
C ILE A 70 -19.80 16.56 10.04
N ASP A 71 -20.08 16.77 8.74
CA ASP A 71 -21.21 17.58 8.28
C ASP A 71 -22.56 16.96 8.63
N LYS A 72 -22.59 15.64 8.86
CA LYS A 72 -23.78 14.90 9.31
C LYS A 72 -24.11 15.11 10.79
N TYR A 73 -23.21 15.72 11.55
CA TYR A 73 -23.50 16.10 12.93
C TYR A 73 -24.50 17.25 12.96
N ASP A 74 -25.52 17.09 13.78
CA ASP A 74 -26.60 18.04 14.02
C ASP A 74 -26.66 18.34 15.51
N ASN A 75 -26.36 19.59 15.88
CA ASN A 75 -26.31 20.02 17.28
C ASN A 75 -27.70 20.08 17.94
N THR A 76 -28.78 20.08 17.15
CA THR A 76 -30.17 20.13 17.65
C THR A 76 -30.64 18.76 18.15
N ARG A 77 -30.03 17.69 17.64
CA ARG A 77 -30.38 16.30 17.97
C ARG A 77 -29.69 15.78 19.22
N GLY A 78 -28.63 16.44 19.67
CA GLY A 78 -27.93 16.08 20.90
C GLY A 78 -26.44 16.41 20.86
N ASP A 79 -25.78 16.14 21.98
CA ASP A 79 -24.35 16.39 22.18
C ASP A 79 -23.47 15.50 21.28
N ILE A 80 -22.36 16.05 20.80
CA ILE A 80 -21.41 15.35 19.92
C ILE A 80 -20.85 14.09 20.56
N MET A 81 -20.61 14.10 21.88
CA MET A 81 -20.14 12.89 22.57
C MET A 81 -21.21 11.79 22.60
N ALA A 82 -22.48 12.15 22.78
CA ALA A 82 -23.58 11.18 22.75
C ALA A 82 -23.74 10.58 21.34
N TRP A 83 -23.63 11.42 20.31
CA TRP A 83 -23.65 10.98 18.91
C TRP A 83 -22.47 10.05 18.58
N VAL A 84 -21.25 10.43 18.96
CA VAL A 84 -20.04 9.63 18.76
C VAL A 84 -20.13 8.28 19.49
N ASN A 85 -20.55 8.27 20.77
CA ASN A 85 -20.72 7.03 21.53
C ASN A 85 -21.79 6.13 20.93
N THR A 86 -22.88 6.70 20.41
CA THR A 86 -23.92 5.95 19.71
C THR A 86 -23.36 5.28 18.45
N LEU A 87 -22.57 6.00 17.65
CA LEU A 87 -21.91 5.45 16.46
C LEU A 87 -20.91 4.35 16.82
N LEU A 88 -20.11 4.54 17.87
CA LEU A 88 -19.17 3.52 18.33
C LEU A 88 -19.87 2.22 18.70
N ILE A 89 -20.88 2.29 19.58
CA ILE A 89 -21.57 1.09 20.08
C ILE A 89 -22.38 0.39 18.99
N LYS A 90 -23.15 1.17 18.20
CA LYS A 90 -24.11 0.58 17.24
C LYS A 90 -23.46 0.14 15.94
N ARG A 91 -22.32 0.71 15.58
CA ARG A 91 -21.68 0.50 14.27
C ARG A 91 -20.22 0.08 14.38
N PHE A 92 -19.33 0.99 14.80
CA PHE A 92 -17.90 0.78 14.62
C PHE A 92 -17.34 -0.38 15.44
N TYR A 93 -17.82 -0.59 16.67
CA TYR A 93 -17.43 -1.77 17.45
C TYR A 93 -17.96 -3.07 16.86
N ARG A 94 -19.14 -3.06 16.24
CA ARG A 94 -19.68 -4.25 15.56
C ARG A 94 -18.92 -4.55 14.27
N GLU A 95 -18.55 -3.53 13.52
CA GLU A 95 -17.72 -3.67 12.31
C GLU A 95 -16.32 -4.19 12.69
N ALA A 96 -15.65 -3.55 13.65
CA ALA A 96 -14.35 -3.98 14.17
C ALA A 96 -14.38 -5.41 14.72
N ALA A 97 -15.40 -5.76 15.49
CA ALA A 97 -15.61 -7.12 16.00
C ALA A 97 -15.68 -8.15 14.85
N ARG A 98 -16.38 -7.84 13.75
CA ARG A 98 -16.45 -8.73 12.57
C ARG A 98 -15.13 -8.83 11.81
N THR A 99 -14.35 -7.76 11.78
CA THR A 99 -13.02 -7.76 11.13
C THR A 99 -12.04 -8.60 11.93
N ILE A 100 -12.03 -8.46 13.27
CA ILE A 100 -11.04 -9.10 14.14
C ILE A 100 -11.38 -10.57 14.41
N MET A 101 -12.66 -10.89 14.65
CA MET A 101 -13.09 -12.29 14.81
C MET A 101 -13.14 -13.05 13.48
N GLY A 102 -12.80 -12.37 12.39
CA GLY A 102 -12.85 -12.85 11.03
C GLY A 102 -14.27 -12.95 10.47
N LYS A 103 -14.37 -12.91 9.14
CA LYS A 103 -15.61 -13.33 8.46
C LYS A 103 -15.73 -14.84 8.61
N LYS A 104 -16.97 -15.37 8.64
CA LYS A 104 -17.28 -16.81 8.60
C LYS A 104 -16.56 -17.61 7.47
N ASN A 105 -15.92 -16.92 6.51
CA ASN A 105 -15.24 -17.47 5.35
C ASN A 105 -13.72 -17.15 5.32
N GLU A 106 -13.12 -16.61 6.39
CA GLU A 106 -11.67 -16.50 6.48
C GLU A 106 -11.08 -17.83 6.94
N ILE A 107 -10.04 -18.28 6.24
CA ILE A 107 -9.35 -19.53 6.53
C ILE A 107 -8.78 -19.42 7.94
N SER A 108 -9.30 -20.24 8.86
CA SER A 108 -8.71 -20.40 10.18
C SER A 108 -7.35 -21.04 9.99
N VAL A 109 -6.30 -20.22 10.01
CA VAL A 109 -4.93 -20.67 9.95
C VAL A 109 -4.59 -21.26 11.32
N GLU A 110 -4.25 -22.55 11.35
CA GLU A 110 -3.90 -23.26 12.58
C GLU A 110 -2.69 -22.58 13.25
N PRO A 111 -2.64 -22.42 14.59
CA PRO A 111 -1.52 -21.76 15.28
C PRO A 111 -0.15 -22.31 14.89
N SER A 112 -0.08 -23.61 14.58
CA SER A 112 1.09 -24.32 14.07
C SER A 112 1.64 -23.75 12.74
N PHE A 113 0.82 -23.09 11.93
CA PHE A 113 1.27 -22.43 10.70
C PHE A 113 2.14 -21.21 11.01
N TRP A 114 1.90 -20.51 12.12
CA TRP A 114 2.74 -19.38 12.55
C TRP A 114 4.08 -19.88 13.09
N ASP A 115 4.08 -20.99 13.82
CA ASP A 115 5.30 -21.64 14.34
C ASP A 115 6.16 -22.26 13.22
N ASN A 116 5.53 -22.65 12.10
CA ASN A 116 6.20 -23.19 10.91
C ASN A 116 6.34 -22.16 9.79
N LEU A 117 6.01 -20.89 10.02
CA LEU A 117 6.28 -19.84 9.06
C LEU A 117 7.81 -19.67 9.04
N PRO A 118 8.49 -19.85 7.90
CA PRO A 118 9.93 -19.61 7.86
C PRO A 118 10.15 -18.19 8.37
N SER A 119 10.98 -18.03 9.41
CA SER A 119 11.34 -16.71 9.92
C SER A 119 11.80 -15.89 8.74
N TYR A 120 11.00 -14.90 8.34
CA TYR A 120 11.44 -13.91 7.37
C TYR A 120 12.35 -12.96 8.14
N ASP A 121 13.52 -13.46 8.50
CA ASP A 121 14.60 -12.66 9.01
C ASP A 121 14.95 -11.69 7.88
N PHE A 122 14.44 -10.47 8.01
CA PHE A 122 14.93 -9.29 7.31
C PHE A 122 16.31 -8.91 7.88
N HIS A 123 17.19 -9.90 8.03
CA HIS A 123 18.61 -9.73 8.27
C HIS A 123 19.31 -10.11 6.97
N GLY A 124 19.56 -9.09 6.15
CA GLY A 124 20.48 -9.18 5.04
C GLY A 124 21.82 -9.75 5.52
N THR A 125 22.36 -10.70 4.75
CA THR A 125 23.81 -10.86 4.53
C THR A 125 24.18 -12.01 3.59
N ASN A 126 23.26 -12.90 3.20
CA ASN A 126 23.47 -13.85 2.09
C ASN A 126 22.46 -13.71 0.94
N TYR A 127 21.15 -13.70 1.20
CA TYR A 127 20.14 -13.61 0.13
C TYR A 127 20.23 -12.32 -0.71
N GLU A 128 20.46 -11.17 -0.07
CA GLU A 128 20.68 -9.91 -0.77
C GLU A 128 21.96 -9.93 -1.61
N LYS A 129 23.04 -10.53 -1.10
CA LYS A 129 24.29 -10.70 -1.86
C LYS A 129 24.06 -11.60 -3.07
N ASP A 130 23.35 -12.72 -2.90
CA ASP A 130 23.00 -13.62 -3.99
C ASP A 130 22.17 -12.92 -5.07
N ILE A 131 21.20 -12.09 -4.69
CA ILE A 131 20.42 -11.30 -5.66
C ILE A 131 21.30 -10.31 -6.40
N ILE A 132 22.15 -9.57 -5.68
CA ILE A 132 23.05 -8.57 -6.26
C ILE A 132 24.04 -9.23 -7.22
N GLU A 133 24.65 -10.35 -6.83
CA GLU A 133 25.58 -11.12 -7.67
C GLU A 133 24.91 -11.70 -8.91
N ARG A 134 23.69 -12.27 -8.76
CA ARG A 134 22.89 -12.74 -9.89
C ARG A 134 22.60 -11.61 -10.87
N PHE A 135 22.18 -10.46 -10.37
CA PHE A 135 21.93 -9.28 -11.20
C PHE A 135 23.20 -8.80 -11.93
N GLN A 136 24.35 -8.78 -11.24
CA GLN A 136 25.64 -8.42 -11.83
C GLN A 136 26.07 -9.37 -12.95
N LYS A 137 25.86 -10.69 -12.78
CA LYS A 137 26.14 -11.69 -13.83
C LYS A 137 25.33 -11.42 -15.10
N VAL A 138 24.02 -11.19 -14.96
CA VAL A 138 23.14 -10.85 -16.09
C VAL A 138 23.57 -9.55 -16.75
N ARG A 139 23.83 -8.50 -15.96
CA ARG A 139 24.27 -7.21 -16.46
C ARG A 139 25.56 -7.34 -17.27
N ARG A 140 26.56 -8.04 -16.71
CA ARG A 140 27.85 -8.27 -17.37
C ARG A 140 27.69 -9.04 -18.67
N TYR A 141 26.88 -10.09 -18.68
CA TYR A 141 26.59 -10.86 -19.90
C TYR A 141 25.95 -9.99 -20.99
N ILE A 142 25.01 -9.12 -20.61
CA ILE A 142 24.38 -8.19 -21.55
C ILE A 142 25.38 -7.14 -22.06
N GLU A 143 26.27 -6.63 -21.21
CA GLU A 143 27.30 -5.64 -21.58
C GLU A 143 28.35 -6.24 -22.53
N THR A 144 28.89 -7.41 -22.19
CA THR A 144 29.95 -8.05 -22.98
C THR A 144 29.42 -8.73 -24.23
N ASP A 145 28.17 -9.22 -24.19
CA ASP A 145 27.51 -9.99 -25.25
C ASP A 145 28.47 -11.00 -25.89
N PRO A 146 28.97 -11.98 -25.11
CA PRO A 146 30.12 -12.81 -25.50
C PRO A 146 29.83 -13.67 -26.74
N LYS A 147 28.55 -14.00 -26.98
CA LYS A 147 28.09 -14.75 -28.16
C LYS A 147 27.64 -13.82 -29.32
N GLY A 148 27.60 -12.51 -29.11
CA GLY A 148 27.13 -11.53 -30.09
C GLY A 148 25.63 -11.59 -30.40
N ILE A 149 24.89 -12.50 -29.76
CA ILE A 149 23.49 -12.81 -30.10
C ILE A 149 22.53 -11.67 -29.71
N LEU A 150 22.89 -10.88 -28.70
CA LEU A 150 22.05 -9.77 -28.23
C LEU A 150 22.18 -8.55 -29.14
N LYS A 151 23.39 -8.29 -29.67
CA LYS A 151 23.66 -7.29 -30.70
C LYS A 151 23.09 -7.67 -32.06
N GLN A 152 23.20 -8.93 -32.45
CA GLN A 152 22.64 -9.43 -33.72
C GLN A 152 21.11 -9.45 -33.74
N SER A 153 20.47 -9.49 -32.57
CA SER A 153 19.02 -9.36 -32.46
C SER A 153 18.58 -7.91 -32.66
N GLN A 154 18.54 -7.49 -33.92
CA GLN A 154 18.14 -6.16 -34.35
C GLN A 154 16.63 -6.09 -34.67
N MET A 155 16.06 -4.90 -34.54
CA MET A 155 14.72 -4.61 -35.06
C MET A 155 14.74 -4.55 -36.58
N LYS A 156 13.80 -5.23 -37.25
CA LYS A 156 13.68 -5.22 -38.72
C LYS A 156 13.52 -3.81 -39.30
N SER A 157 12.84 -2.92 -38.57
CA SER A 157 12.60 -1.55 -39.00
C SER A 157 13.78 -0.62 -38.78
N ASN A 158 14.72 -0.96 -37.89
CA ASN A 158 15.89 -0.14 -37.58
C ASN A 158 17.04 -1.02 -37.05
N PRO A 159 18.04 -1.34 -37.89
CA PRO A 159 19.20 -2.15 -37.50
C PRO A 159 20.00 -1.58 -36.33
N ASN A 160 19.93 -0.26 -36.10
CA ASN A 160 20.61 0.42 -34.99
C ASN A 160 19.92 0.20 -33.62
N VAL A 161 18.72 -0.39 -33.62
CA VAL A 161 17.99 -0.75 -32.40
C VAL A 161 18.14 -2.24 -32.16
N THR A 162 19.04 -2.58 -31.23
CA THR A 162 19.34 -3.96 -30.83
C THR A 162 18.67 -4.30 -29.51
N PHE A 163 18.45 -5.59 -29.24
CA PHE A 163 17.98 -6.04 -27.93
C PHE A 163 18.93 -5.61 -26.82
N GLN A 164 20.24 -5.72 -27.06
CA GLN A 164 21.27 -5.29 -26.10
C GLN A 164 21.11 -3.81 -25.70
N LYS A 165 20.94 -2.91 -26.67
CA LYS A 165 20.82 -1.46 -26.43
C LYS A 165 19.60 -1.11 -25.59
N ILE A 166 18.48 -1.81 -25.82
CA ILE A 166 17.25 -1.64 -25.04
C ILE A 166 17.43 -2.22 -23.63
N ALA A 167 18.00 -3.42 -23.51
CA ALA A 167 18.23 -4.10 -22.24
C ALA A 167 19.13 -3.28 -21.30
N LEU A 168 20.23 -2.73 -21.80
CA LEU A 168 21.12 -1.86 -21.02
C LEU A 168 20.40 -0.62 -20.50
N LYS A 169 19.57 0.04 -21.33
CA LYS A 169 18.77 1.19 -20.89
C LYS A 169 17.75 0.83 -19.82
N LYS A 170 17.10 -0.34 -19.96
CA LYS A 170 16.17 -0.86 -18.97
C LYS A 170 16.86 -1.16 -17.63
N ILE A 171 18.05 -1.76 -17.66
CA ILE A 171 18.87 -2.05 -16.48
C ILE A 171 19.31 -0.77 -15.78
N SER A 172 19.61 0.29 -16.54
CA SER A 172 19.94 1.62 -15.99
C SER A 172 18.72 2.43 -15.50
N GLY A 173 17.53 1.83 -15.47
CA GLY A 173 16.31 2.46 -14.93
C GLY A 173 15.52 3.34 -15.90
N ALA A 174 15.86 3.35 -17.20
CA ALA A 174 15.13 4.17 -18.17
C ALA A 174 13.67 3.66 -18.34
N SER A 175 12.74 4.62 -18.40
CA SER A 175 11.34 4.36 -18.72
C SER A 175 11.17 4.02 -20.20
N TRP A 176 10.09 3.31 -20.54
CA TRP A 176 9.77 3.01 -21.94
C TRP A 176 9.59 4.26 -22.80
N LYS A 177 9.06 5.34 -22.20
CA LYS A 177 8.90 6.63 -22.85
C LYS A 177 10.24 7.24 -23.27
N GLN A 178 11.21 7.30 -22.35
CA GLN A 178 12.56 7.82 -22.64
C GLN A 178 13.26 7.02 -23.74
N ILE A 179 13.18 5.69 -23.68
CA ILE A 179 13.81 4.82 -24.70
C ILE A 179 13.12 4.98 -26.07
N SER A 180 11.79 5.13 -26.06
CA SER A 180 10.99 5.36 -27.27
C SER A 180 11.36 6.67 -27.97
N GLU A 181 11.50 7.75 -27.20
CA GLU A 181 11.90 9.07 -27.68
C GLU A 181 13.33 9.05 -28.24
N GLU A 182 14.28 8.43 -27.54
CA GLU A 182 15.68 8.38 -27.96
C GLU A 182 15.90 7.52 -29.22
N LEU A 183 15.19 6.39 -29.32
CA LEU A 183 15.35 5.45 -30.43
C LEU A 183 14.38 5.73 -31.58
N CYS A 184 13.49 6.72 -31.45
CA CYS A 184 12.42 7.03 -32.38
C CYS A 184 11.56 5.80 -32.74
N VAL A 185 11.28 4.94 -31.76
CA VAL A 185 10.44 3.73 -31.93
C VAL A 185 9.21 3.85 -31.05
N PRO A 186 7.98 3.68 -31.58
CA PRO A 186 6.77 3.70 -30.75
C PRO A 186 6.84 2.69 -29.60
N ILE A 187 6.41 3.11 -28.39
CA ILE A 187 6.41 2.27 -27.18
C ILE A 187 5.81 0.87 -27.42
N PRO A 188 4.66 0.70 -28.09
CA PRO A 188 4.07 -0.63 -28.29
C PRO A 188 5.00 -1.55 -29.11
N THR A 189 5.63 -1.01 -30.15
CA THR A 189 6.58 -1.73 -31.00
C THR A 189 7.85 -2.10 -30.23
N LEU A 190 8.37 -1.14 -29.46
CA LEU A 190 9.57 -1.31 -28.63
C LEU A 190 9.37 -2.37 -27.53
N SER A 191 8.26 -2.29 -26.80
CA SER A 191 7.93 -3.21 -25.72
C SER A 191 7.69 -4.63 -26.22
N ASN A 192 6.91 -4.79 -27.30
CA ASN A 192 6.65 -6.10 -27.91
C ASN A 192 7.94 -6.75 -28.45
N PHE A 193 8.81 -5.95 -29.09
CA PHE A 193 10.10 -6.45 -29.54
C PHE A 193 10.95 -6.93 -28.37
N TYR A 194 11.04 -6.13 -27.30
CA TYR A 194 11.82 -6.48 -26.13
C TYR A 194 11.32 -7.77 -25.45
N GLN A 195 10.01 -7.89 -25.22
CA GLN A 195 9.42 -9.08 -24.58
C GLN A 195 9.67 -10.35 -25.40
N ARG A 196 9.39 -10.32 -26.70
CA ARG A 196 9.60 -11.49 -27.59
C ARG A 196 11.05 -11.94 -27.65
N ARG A 197 12.00 -11.00 -27.57
CA ARG A 197 13.44 -11.32 -27.54
C ARG A 197 13.89 -11.79 -26.17
N LEU A 198 13.35 -11.21 -25.10
CA LEU A 198 13.60 -11.67 -23.74
C LEU A 198 13.17 -13.13 -23.56
N ASP A 199 12.00 -13.52 -24.08
CA ASP A 199 11.54 -14.91 -24.07
C ASP A 199 12.50 -15.82 -24.85
N LYS A 200 12.98 -15.37 -26.02
CA LYS A 200 13.95 -16.12 -26.83
C LYS A 200 15.29 -16.33 -26.10
N PHE A 201 15.72 -15.38 -25.30
CA PHE A 201 17.01 -15.44 -24.58
C PHE A 201 16.86 -15.95 -23.13
N ARG A 202 15.66 -16.37 -22.73
CA ARG A 202 15.35 -16.77 -21.36
C ARG A 202 16.25 -17.89 -20.87
N ASP A 203 16.39 -18.96 -21.63
CA ASP A 203 17.16 -20.15 -21.23
C ASP A 203 18.66 -19.82 -21.12
N GLU A 204 19.16 -19.01 -22.06
CA GLU A 204 20.54 -18.53 -22.06
C GLU A 204 20.82 -17.66 -20.83
N LEU A 205 19.93 -16.71 -20.49
CA LEU A 205 20.08 -15.89 -19.30
C LEU A 205 19.91 -16.70 -18.01
N ASN A 206 19.02 -17.70 -18.00
CA ASN A 206 18.81 -18.57 -16.84
C ASN A 206 20.01 -19.47 -16.57
N SER A 207 20.75 -19.87 -17.62
CA SER A 207 21.98 -20.67 -17.49
C SER A 207 23.10 -19.97 -16.72
N LEU A 208 23.03 -18.64 -16.55
CA LEU A 208 23.99 -17.85 -15.75
C LEU A 208 23.84 -18.05 -14.23
N PHE A 209 22.75 -18.68 -13.80
CA PHE A 209 22.39 -18.89 -12.40
C PHE A 209 22.56 -20.34 -11.91
N VAL A 210 22.94 -21.25 -12.80
CA VAL A 210 23.30 -22.65 -12.52
C VAL A 210 24.79 -22.73 -12.23
#